data_AF-A0A0N4ZHN5-F1
#
_entry.id   AF-A0A0N4ZHN5-F1
#
_cell.length_a   1.000
_cell.length_b   1.000
_cell.length_c   1.000
_cell.angle_alpha   90.00
_cell.angle_beta   90.00
_cell.angle_gamma   90.00
#
_symmetry.space_group_name_H-M   'P 1'
#
loop_
_entity.id
_entity.type
_entity.pdbx_description
1 polymer ?
#
loop_
_entity_poly.entity_id
_entity_poly.type
_entity_poly.pdbx_seq_one_letter_code
_entity_poly.pdbx_strand_id
1 'polypeptide(L)'
;MKEEAFLLINEKDWLDRETKEMLLEKLAFLNFDFTINKGIANKKYYEYCINAIPFDSSKLPQEAIEDIKNYINVYSHRLKFDEISCYELIGHEILHAFDTNNRLIDQYGNSKKITTEKSDKELKTREQCLIDQYSSQTIEGINKKVNGTATLDENLGDNGSIKLAYRTYLKYVKRLNYKMKPLKGKKKLSSNQLFFISGARFYCYKRSKESLIEQQEKDEHTTEKNRLMTSLSNFNPFAKAFNCKIGTPMNPKNKCEVWRHK
;
A
#
# COMPACT_ATOMS: atom_id res chain seq x y z
N MET A 1 8.98 -5.54 -4.21
CA MET A 1 8.82 -4.60 -3.08
C MET A 1 9.92 -3.54 -3.09
N LYS A 2 11.06 -3.69 -2.38
CA LYS A 2 12.13 -2.65 -2.35
C LYS A 2 12.61 -2.25 -3.75
N GLU A 3 12.79 -3.21 -4.66
CA GLU A 3 13.13 -2.94 -6.08
C GLU A 3 12.07 -2.05 -6.78
N GLU A 4 10.78 -2.27 -6.51
CA GLU A 4 9.71 -1.43 -7.06
C GLU A 4 9.63 -0.06 -6.40
N ALA A 5 9.90 0.03 -5.09
CA ALA A 5 9.97 1.30 -4.39
C ALA A 5 11.12 2.15 -4.92
N PHE A 6 12.27 1.54 -5.19
CA PHE A 6 13.41 2.19 -5.85
C PHE A 6 12.99 2.79 -7.18
N LEU A 7 12.35 2.00 -8.05
CA LEU A 7 11.88 2.48 -9.36
C LEU A 7 10.83 3.58 -9.21
N LEU A 8 9.93 3.43 -8.25
CA LEU A 8 8.87 4.38 -8.00
C LEU A 8 9.43 5.75 -7.58
N ILE A 9 10.50 5.81 -6.77
CA ILE A 9 11.23 7.05 -6.45
C ILE A 9 12.00 7.58 -7.66
N ASN A 10 12.78 6.72 -8.32
CA ASN A 10 13.70 7.13 -9.39
C ASN A 10 12.97 7.71 -10.62
N GLU A 11 11.81 7.16 -10.94
CA GLU A 11 10.95 7.56 -12.07
C GLU A 11 10.25 8.93 -11.87
N LYS A 12 10.37 9.59 -10.70
CA LYS A 12 9.69 10.87 -10.44
C LYS A 12 10.44 12.02 -11.09
N ASP A 13 9.81 12.67 -12.06
CA ASP A 13 10.41 13.81 -12.76
C ASP A 13 10.43 15.10 -11.92
N TRP A 14 9.54 15.20 -10.93
CA TRP A 14 9.40 16.35 -10.04
C TRP A 14 10.31 16.29 -8.80
N LEU A 15 10.91 15.13 -8.52
CA LEU A 15 11.99 15.02 -7.52
C LEU A 15 13.32 15.39 -8.18
N ASP A 16 14.08 16.28 -7.56
CA ASP A 16 15.47 16.52 -7.97
C ASP A 16 16.38 15.34 -7.62
N ARG A 17 17.58 15.36 -8.22
CA ARG A 17 18.56 14.29 -8.08
C ARG A 17 18.98 14.07 -6.63
N GLU A 18 19.25 15.15 -5.90
CA GLU A 18 19.71 15.11 -4.51
C GLU A 18 18.66 14.47 -3.60
N THR A 19 17.39 14.86 -3.73
CA THR A 19 16.30 14.23 -2.98
C THR A 19 16.16 12.76 -3.33
N LYS A 20 16.26 12.37 -4.61
CA LYS A 20 16.24 10.95 -4.99
C LYS A 20 17.37 10.18 -4.32
N GLU A 21 18.59 10.70 -4.33
CA GLU A 21 19.75 10.04 -3.70
C GLU A 21 19.50 9.79 -2.21
N MET A 22 19.03 10.81 -1.46
CA MET A 22 18.73 10.66 -0.03
C MET A 22 17.58 9.68 0.26
N LEU A 23 16.49 9.73 -0.51
CA LEU A 23 15.37 8.80 -0.34
C LEU A 23 15.78 7.35 -0.67
N LEU A 24 16.60 7.16 -1.71
CA LEU A 24 17.09 5.84 -2.10
C LEU A 24 18.12 5.28 -1.12
N GLU A 25 18.96 6.14 -0.52
CA GLU A 25 19.83 5.75 0.58
C GLU A 25 19.00 5.24 1.77
N LYS A 26 18.00 6.01 2.21
CA LYS A 26 17.09 5.56 3.27
C LYS A 26 16.38 4.25 2.93
N LEU A 27 15.87 4.11 1.70
CA LEU A 27 15.26 2.87 1.23
C LEU A 27 16.23 1.68 1.33
N ALA A 28 17.50 1.86 1.02
CA ALA A 28 18.50 0.79 1.11
C ALA A 28 18.67 0.30 2.55
N PHE A 29 18.73 1.22 3.52
CA PHE A 29 18.89 0.94 4.95
C PHE A 29 17.64 0.37 5.63
N LEU A 30 16.46 0.48 5.02
CA LEU A 30 15.23 -0.13 5.59
C LEU A 30 15.41 -1.64 5.74
N ASN A 31 15.64 -2.08 6.97
CA ASN A 31 15.58 -3.47 7.35
C ASN A 31 14.17 -3.77 7.82
N PHE A 32 13.51 -4.68 7.12
CA PHE A 32 12.20 -5.16 7.54
C PHE A 32 12.38 -6.17 8.67
N ASP A 33 12.66 -5.65 9.86
CA ASP A 33 12.57 -6.43 11.07
C ASP A 33 11.12 -6.46 11.54
N PHE A 34 10.36 -7.40 10.96
CA PHE A 34 8.96 -7.64 11.27
C PHE A 34 8.72 -8.15 12.71
N THR A 35 9.78 -8.36 13.51
CA THR A 35 9.67 -8.74 14.92
C THR A 35 9.63 -7.54 15.87
N ILE A 36 10.17 -6.39 15.43
CA ILE A 36 10.39 -5.20 16.27
C ILE A 36 9.34 -4.10 16.03
N ASN A 37 8.78 -3.97 14.82
CA ASN A 37 7.77 -2.96 14.50
C ASN A 37 6.37 -3.32 15.02
N LYS A 38 6.20 -3.20 16.34
CA LYS A 38 4.96 -3.50 17.08
C LYS A 38 3.79 -2.53 16.81
N GLY A 39 4.01 -1.46 16.05
CA GLY A 39 3.04 -0.37 15.88
C GLY A 39 1.97 -0.55 14.79
N ILE A 40 2.24 -1.29 13.70
CA ILE A 40 1.54 -1.00 12.43
C ILE A 40 0.74 -2.18 11.82
N ALA A 41 0.86 -3.39 12.35
CA ALA A 41 -0.17 -4.43 12.18
C ALA A 41 0.03 -5.44 13.30
N ASN A 42 -1.04 -6.12 13.71
CA ASN A 42 -0.86 -7.12 14.75
C ASN A 42 0.19 -8.15 14.26
N LYS A 43 1.10 -8.54 15.17
CA LYS A 43 2.18 -9.49 14.90
C LYS A 43 1.70 -10.75 14.14
N LYS A 44 0.49 -11.20 14.46
CA LYS A 44 -0.18 -12.38 13.87
C LYS A 44 -0.54 -12.20 12.38
N TYR A 45 -0.87 -10.99 11.94
CA TYR A 45 -1.20 -10.67 10.54
C TYR A 45 0.07 -10.55 9.69
N TYR A 46 1.14 -10.01 10.27
CA TYR A 46 2.46 -10.04 9.64
C TYR A 46 3.01 -11.46 9.51
N GLU A 47 2.91 -12.29 10.55
CA GLU A 47 3.25 -13.71 10.51
C GLU A 47 2.43 -14.45 9.44
N TYR A 48 1.13 -14.13 9.31
CA TYR A 48 0.28 -14.66 8.24
C TYR A 48 0.79 -14.26 6.85
N CYS A 49 1.21 -13.01 6.69
CA CYS A 49 1.72 -12.49 5.43
C CYS A 49 3.06 -13.07 5.00
N ILE A 50 3.94 -13.31 5.97
CA ILE A 50 5.17 -14.07 5.75
C ILE A 50 4.77 -15.47 5.27
N ASN A 51 3.94 -16.20 6.00
CA ASN A 51 3.56 -17.58 5.64
C ASN A 51 2.82 -17.72 4.30
N ALA A 52 2.12 -16.67 3.85
CA ALA A 52 1.37 -16.68 2.60
C ALA A 52 2.26 -16.49 1.36
N ILE A 53 3.35 -15.72 1.45
CA ILE A 53 4.22 -15.44 0.29
C ILE A 53 5.09 -16.67 0.01
N PRO A 54 5.03 -17.29 -1.19
CA PRO A 54 5.86 -18.44 -1.51
C PRO A 54 7.34 -18.04 -1.52
N PHE A 55 8.06 -18.41 -0.45
CA PHE A 55 9.49 -18.18 -0.32
C PHE A 55 10.29 -19.28 -1.01
N ASP A 56 11.34 -18.86 -1.71
CA ASP A 56 12.38 -19.75 -2.22
C ASP A 56 13.33 -20.09 -1.07
N SER A 57 13.08 -21.24 -0.43
CA SER A 57 13.86 -21.76 0.71
C SER A 57 15.33 -22.02 0.38
N SER A 58 15.74 -22.00 -0.89
CA SER A 58 17.13 -22.19 -1.29
C SER A 58 18.06 -21.01 -0.95
N LYS A 59 17.50 -19.89 -0.48
CA LYS A 59 18.24 -18.63 -0.24
C LYS A 59 18.33 -18.20 1.22
N LEU A 60 17.93 -19.03 2.18
CA LEU A 60 17.92 -18.70 3.61
C LEU A 60 18.76 -19.69 4.45
N PRO A 61 19.33 -19.26 5.59
CA PRO A 61 20.05 -20.15 6.52
C PRO A 61 19.14 -21.29 7.02
N GLN A 62 19.69 -22.51 7.19
CA GLN A 62 18.91 -23.69 7.57
C GLN A 62 18.16 -23.55 8.90
N GLU A 63 18.71 -22.84 9.88
CA GLU A 63 18.03 -22.58 11.16
C GLU A 63 16.75 -21.76 10.97
N ALA A 64 16.77 -20.75 10.10
CA ALA A 64 15.58 -19.97 9.77
C ALA A 64 14.52 -20.82 9.04
N ILE A 65 14.95 -21.79 8.24
CA ILE A 65 14.04 -22.72 7.54
C ILE A 65 13.35 -23.65 8.54
N GLU A 66 14.07 -24.15 9.54
CA GLU A 66 13.55 -25.12 10.50
C GLU A 66 12.59 -24.48 11.52
N ASP A 67 12.88 -23.25 11.95
CA ASP A 67 11.98 -22.44 12.78
C ASP A 67 10.68 -22.10 12.05
N ILE A 68 10.77 -21.80 10.74
CA ILE A 68 9.62 -21.46 9.89
C ILE A 68 8.77 -22.71 9.59
N LYS A 69 9.38 -23.87 9.34
CA LYS A 69 8.68 -25.13 9.07
C LYS A 69 7.87 -25.63 10.26
N ASN A 70 8.39 -25.50 11.48
CA ASN A 70 7.70 -25.93 12.69
C ASN A 70 6.45 -25.08 12.99
N TYR A 71 6.36 -23.86 12.46
CA TYR A 71 5.24 -22.93 12.68
C TYR A 71 4.11 -23.04 11.63
N ILE A 72 4.42 -23.52 10.43
CA ILE A 72 3.51 -23.50 9.25
C ILE A 72 2.44 -24.61 9.27
N ASN A 73 2.55 -25.61 10.14
CA ASN A 73 1.90 -26.90 9.92
C ASN A 73 0.40 -27.02 10.27
N VAL A 74 -0.37 -25.93 10.39
CA VAL A 74 -1.79 -26.04 10.83
C VAL A 74 -2.84 -25.34 9.95
N TYR A 75 -2.55 -24.35 9.09
CA TYR A 75 -3.64 -23.71 8.31
C TYR A 75 -3.22 -23.15 6.95
N SER A 76 -3.43 -23.89 5.85
CA SER A 76 -3.43 -23.29 4.50
C SER A 76 -4.18 -24.10 3.42
N HIS A 77 -5.44 -24.47 3.67
CA HIS A 77 -6.31 -24.94 2.61
C HIS A 77 -7.60 -24.12 2.54
N ARG A 78 -7.50 -22.93 1.93
CA ARG A 78 -8.42 -22.38 0.91
C ARG A 78 -8.09 -20.90 0.65
N LEU A 79 -7.51 -20.67 -0.54
CA LEU A 79 -7.31 -19.42 -1.29
C LEU A 79 -5.92 -18.74 -1.21
N LYS A 80 -5.24 -18.67 -2.37
CA LYS A 80 -4.00 -17.90 -2.65
C LYS A 80 -4.26 -16.39 -2.87
N PHE A 81 -5.23 -15.82 -2.16
CA PHE A 81 -5.69 -14.41 -2.34
C PHE A 81 -5.15 -13.49 -1.25
N ASP A 82 -4.73 -14.03 -0.12
CA ASP A 82 -4.24 -13.22 1.00
C ASP A 82 -2.83 -12.65 0.75
N GLU A 83 -2.05 -13.27 -0.15
CA GLU A 83 -0.74 -12.79 -0.58
C GLU A 83 -0.78 -11.36 -1.15
N ILE A 84 -1.85 -10.96 -1.84
CA ILE A 84 -1.96 -9.62 -2.45
C ILE A 84 -2.18 -8.56 -1.37
N SER A 85 -3.02 -8.85 -0.38
CA SER A 85 -3.22 -7.99 0.78
C SER A 85 -1.90 -7.78 1.53
N CYS A 86 -1.08 -8.82 1.61
CA CYS A 86 0.26 -8.75 2.19
C CYS A 86 1.21 -7.90 1.37
N TYR A 87 1.09 -7.91 0.04
CA TYR A 87 1.86 -7.02 -0.80
C TYR A 87 1.46 -5.55 -0.62
N GLU A 88 0.16 -5.26 -0.52
CA GLU A 88 -0.32 -3.91 -0.21
C GLU A 88 0.18 -3.47 1.16
N LEU A 89 0.06 -4.30 2.20
CA LEU A 89 0.56 -3.96 3.54
C LEU A 89 2.07 -3.70 3.56
N ILE A 90 2.89 -4.61 3.02
CA ILE A 90 4.35 -4.41 2.98
C ILE A 90 4.70 -3.14 2.19
N GLY A 91 3.97 -2.87 1.10
CA GLY A 91 4.13 -1.64 0.34
C GLY A 91 3.78 -0.39 1.15
N HIS A 92 2.71 -0.47 1.95
CA HIS A 92 2.26 0.59 2.86
C HIS A 92 3.34 0.91 3.90
N GLU A 93 3.87 -0.11 4.56
CA GLU A 93 4.96 0.05 5.54
C GLU A 93 6.26 0.60 4.94
N ILE A 94 6.62 0.19 3.71
CA ILE A 94 7.76 0.79 3.00
C ILE A 94 7.55 2.29 2.83
N LEU A 95 6.33 2.72 2.52
CA LEU A 95 6.03 4.09 2.17
C LEU A 95 5.96 5.01 3.40
N HIS A 96 5.63 4.48 4.58
CA HIS A 96 5.76 5.23 5.83
C HIS A 96 7.17 5.77 6.05
N ALA A 97 8.22 5.10 5.56
CA ALA A 97 9.58 5.64 5.66
C ALA A 97 9.77 7.02 4.97
N PHE A 98 8.82 7.43 4.13
CA PHE A 98 8.85 8.65 3.32
C PHE A 98 7.62 9.55 3.51
N ASP A 99 6.79 9.28 4.52
CA ASP A 99 5.62 10.10 4.85
C ASP A 99 6.01 11.49 5.41
N THR A 100 5.03 12.28 5.88
CA THR A 100 5.28 13.67 6.27
C THR A 100 6.25 13.82 7.44
N ASN A 101 6.21 12.89 8.38
CA ASN A 101 7.09 12.90 9.55
C ASN A 101 8.42 12.22 9.26
N ASN A 102 8.38 11.07 8.57
CA ASN A 102 9.57 10.27 8.35
C ASN A 102 10.50 10.86 7.29
N ARG A 103 10.05 11.76 6.41
CA ARG A 103 10.98 12.53 5.55
C ARG A 103 11.81 13.59 6.29
N LEU A 104 11.57 13.78 7.59
CA LEU A 104 12.39 14.61 8.47
C LEU A 104 13.45 13.78 9.23
N ILE A 105 13.52 12.48 8.95
CA ILE A 105 14.39 11.53 9.63
C ILE A 105 15.27 10.82 8.59
N ASP A 106 16.58 10.80 8.82
CA ASP A 106 17.53 10.09 7.95
C ASP A 106 17.52 8.56 8.16
N GLN A 107 18.37 7.85 7.42
CA GLN A 107 18.50 6.40 7.49
C GLN A 107 18.98 5.84 8.83
N TYR A 108 19.57 6.68 9.69
CA TYR A 108 20.09 6.31 11.00
C TYR A 108 19.13 6.67 12.14
N GLY A 109 17.99 7.29 11.82
CA GLY A 109 17.03 7.76 12.81
C GLY A 109 17.31 9.17 13.34
N ASN A 110 18.24 9.93 12.74
CA ASN A 110 18.50 11.30 13.16
C ASN A 110 17.46 12.26 12.57
N SER A 111 17.10 13.31 13.32
CA SER A 111 16.27 14.41 12.81
C SER A 111 17.04 15.24 11.78
N LYS A 112 16.96 14.81 10.53
CA LYS A 112 17.60 15.42 9.36
C LYS A 112 16.67 15.27 8.17
N LYS A 113 16.21 16.40 7.64
CA LYS A 113 15.35 16.43 6.44
C LYS A 113 16.06 15.81 5.25
N ILE A 114 15.42 14.84 4.61
CA ILE A 114 15.96 14.09 3.45
C ILE A 114 15.34 14.55 2.12
N THR A 115 14.90 15.80 2.06
CA THR A 115 14.35 16.43 0.85
C THR A 115 14.87 17.85 0.71
N THR A 116 15.15 18.28 -0.52
CA THR A 116 15.43 19.69 -0.81
C THR A 116 14.15 20.53 -0.68
N GLU A 117 14.28 21.86 -0.61
CA GLU A 117 13.11 22.76 -0.59
C GLU A 117 12.23 22.62 -1.83
N LYS A 118 12.86 22.46 -3.01
CA LYS A 118 12.16 22.30 -4.29
C LYS A 118 11.30 21.04 -4.28
N SER A 119 11.89 19.90 -3.92
CA SER A 119 11.18 18.62 -3.88
C SER A 119 10.13 18.57 -2.77
N ASP A 120 10.39 19.20 -1.61
CA ASP A 120 9.42 19.33 -0.51
C ASP A 120 8.18 20.16 -0.90
N LYS A 121 8.36 21.22 -1.70
CA LYS A 121 7.23 22.01 -2.23
C LYS A 121 6.34 21.20 -3.18
N GLU A 122 6.97 20.40 -4.04
CA GLU A 122 6.27 19.50 -4.96
C GLU A 122 5.53 18.37 -4.22
N LEU A 123 6.13 17.82 -3.15
CA LEU A 123 5.48 16.86 -2.24
C LEU A 123 4.23 17.48 -1.61
N LYS A 124 4.37 18.65 -0.97
CA LYS A 124 3.26 19.37 -0.32
C LYS A 124 2.09 19.65 -1.26
N THR A 125 2.38 19.98 -2.52
CA THR A 125 1.33 20.20 -3.52
C THR A 125 0.54 18.92 -3.83
N ARG A 126 1.21 17.77 -3.91
CA ARG A 126 0.56 16.47 -4.15
C ARG A 126 -0.16 15.95 -2.90
N GLU A 127 0.40 16.20 -1.73
CA GLU A 127 -0.23 15.95 -0.43
C GLU A 127 -1.51 16.75 -0.30
N GLN A 128 -1.51 18.04 -0.63
CA GLN A 128 -2.71 18.87 -0.59
C GLN A 128 -3.83 18.32 -1.48
N CYS A 129 -3.49 17.78 -2.65
CA CYS A 129 -4.48 17.10 -3.50
C CYS A 129 -5.16 15.95 -2.74
N LEU A 130 -4.39 15.10 -2.05
CA LEU A 130 -4.95 14.00 -1.25
C LEU A 130 -5.77 14.53 -0.06
N ILE A 131 -5.27 15.53 0.66
CA ILE A 131 -6.01 16.16 1.77
C ILE A 131 -7.38 16.61 1.27
N ASP A 132 -7.44 17.35 0.17
CA ASP A 132 -8.68 17.89 -0.39
C ASP A 132 -9.60 16.77 -0.87
N GLN A 133 -9.04 15.77 -1.57
CA GLN A 133 -9.79 14.65 -2.10
C GLN A 133 -10.45 13.84 -0.98
N TYR A 134 -9.69 13.46 0.06
CA TYR A 134 -10.23 12.71 1.18
C TYR A 134 -11.20 13.56 2.01
N SER A 135 -10.89 14.84 2.26
CA SER A 135 -11.77 15.74 3.02
C SER A 135 -13.13 15.98 2.36
N SER A 136 -13.20 15.82 1.03
CA SER A 136 -14.48 15.90 0.31
C SER A 136 -15.42 14.72 0.61
N GLN A 137 -14.90 13.60 1.13
CA GLN A 137 -15.64 12.36 1.33
C GLN A 137 -16.43 12.35 2.62
N THR A 138 -17.53 11.61 2.60
CA THR A 138 -18.38 11.39 3.78
C THR A 138 -18.20 9.96 4.27
N ILE A 139 -18.20 9.80 5.60
CA ILE A 139 -18.20 8.50 6.27
C ILE A 139 -19.65 8.00 6.37
N GLU A 140 -19.93 6.91 5.66
CA GLU A 140 -21.25 6.27 5.67
C GLU A 140 -21.59 5.75 7.07
N GLY A 141 -22.85 5.92 7.50
CA GLY A 141 -23.33 5.51 8.83
C GLY A 141 -23.28 6.60 9.91
N ILE A 142 -22.38 7.58 9.78
CA ILE A 142 -22.29 8.72 10.72
C ILE A 142 -22.44 10.09 10.05
N ASN A 143 -22.41 10.16 8.72
CA ASN A 143 -22.57 11.37 7.91
C ASN A 143 -21.58 12.51 8.27
N LYS A 144 -20.41 12.16 8.79
CA LYS A 144 -19.31 13.09 9.04
C LYS A 144 -18.34 13.11 7.86
N LYS A 145 -17.64 14.23 7.65
CA LYS A 145 -16.55 14.30 6.65
C LYS A 145 -15.29 13.61 7.19
N VAL A 146 -14.51 13.04 6.28
CA VAL A 146 -13.16 12.54 6.61
C VAL A 146 -12.26 13.75 6.91
N ASN A 147 -11.38 13.61 7.89
CA ASN A 147 -10.33 14.60 8.12
C ASN A 147 -9.11 14.23 7.24
N GLY A 148 -9.02 14.81 6.04
CA GLY A 148 -7.96 14.49 5.10
C GLY A 148 -6.55 14.87 5.58
N THR A 149 -6.44 15.88 6.46
CA THR A 149 -5.16 16.27 7.07
C THR A 149 -4.72 15.24 8.10
N ALA A 150 -5.60 14.85 9.03
CA ALA A 150 -5.27 13.87 10.06
C ALA A 150 -5.00 12.46 9.50
N THR A 151 -5.52 12.16 8.31
CA THR A 151 -5.37 10.85 7.66
C THR A 151 -4.30 10.82 6.57
N LEU A 152 -3.54 11.91 6.40
CA LEU A 152 -2.67 12.10 5.24
C LEU A 152 -1.61 11.01 5.09
N ASP A 153 -0.86 10.69 6.15
CA ASP A 153 0.24 9.73 6.07
C ASP A 153 -0.25 8.33 5.71
N GLU A 154 -1.38 7.91 6.28
CA GLU A 154 -2.04 6.64 5.91
C GLU A 154 -2.58 6.66 4.48
N ASN A 155 -3.16 7.78 4.04
CA ASN A 155 -3.63 7.93 2.67
C ASN A 155 -2.47 7.91 1.65
N LEU A 156 -1.31 8.47 2.00
CA LEU A 156 -0.08 8.39 1.20
C LEU A 156 0.38 6.94 1.05
N GLY A 157 0.40 6.20 2.16
CA GLY A 157 0.68 4.77 2.22
C GLY A 157 -0.25 3.98 1.30
N ASP A 158 -1.57 4.09 1.48
CA ASP A 158 -2.57 3.33 0.72
C ASP A 158 -2.49 3.60 -0.79
N ASN A 159 -2.34 4.87 -1.19
CA ASN A 159 -2.30 5.24 -2.62
C ASN A 159 -1.01 4.77 -3.30
N GLY A 160 0.11 4.72 -2.57
CA GLY A 160 1.36 4.20 -3.11
C GLY A 160 1.46 2.67 -3.05
N SER A 161 0.89 2.05 -2.01
CA SER A 161 1.04 0.63 -1.74
C SER A 161 0.37 -0.23 -2.79
N ILE A 162 -0.84 0.13 -3.23
CA ILE A 162 -1.54 -0.53 -4.33
C ILE A 162 -0.70 -0.52 -5.62
N LYS A 163 0.06 0.55 -5.87
CA LYS A 163 0.95 0.66 -7.02
C LYS A 163 2.17 -0.26 -6.86
N LEU A 164 2.80 -0.27 -5.68
CA LEU A 164 3.93 -1.16 -5.40
C LEU A 164 3.53 -2.64 -5.48
N ALA A 165 2.39 -2.99 -4.91
CA ALA A 165 1.82 -4.32 -4.94
C ALA A 165 1.50 -4.75 -6.37
N TYR A 166 0.83 -3.91 -7.16
CA TYR A 166 0.49 -4.23 -8.55
C TYR A 166 1.71 -4.39 -9.44
N ARG A 167 2.71 -3.49 -9.33
CA ARG A 167 3.98 -3.61 -10.08
C ARG A 167 4.75 -4.88 -9.69
N THR A 168 4.83 -5.17 -8.39
CA THR A 168 5.47 -6.39 -7.87
C THR A 168 4.77 -7.64 -8.41
N TYR A 169 3.44 -7.65 -8.37
CA TYR A 169 2.62 -8.72 -8.92
C TYR A 169 2.86 -8.94 -10.43
N LEU A 170 2.89 -7.86 -11.24
CA LEU A 170 3.16 -7.97 -12.66
C LEU A 170 4.56 -8.53 -12.95
N LYS A 171 5.58 -8.13 -12.17
CA LYS A 171 6.92 -8.73 -12.27
C LYS A 171 6.92 -10.20 -11.89
N TYR A 172 6.21 -10.58 -10.82
CA TYR A 172 6.07 -11.98 -10.40
C TYR A 172 5.40 -12.84 -11.48
N VAL A 173 4.27 -12.37 -12.02
CA VAL A 173 3.56 -12.99 -13.16
C VAL A 173 4.48 -13.21 -14.34
N LYS A 174 5.27 -12.19 -14.72
CA LYS A 174 6.21 -12.28 -15.84
C LYS A 174 7.36 -13.25 -15.56
N ARG A 175 7.98 -13.18 -14.38
CA ARG A 175 9.17 -13.99 -14.02
C ARG A 175 8.83 -15.49 -13.90
N LEU A 176 7.67 -15.82 -13.33
CA LEU A 176 7.28 -17.21 -13.08
C LEU A 176 6.27 -17.77 -14.07
N ASN A 177 5.92 -17.00 -15.12
CA ASN A 177 4.81 -17.32 -16.03
C ASN A 177 3.51 -17.66 -15.28
N TYR A 178 3.29 -16.99 -14.14
CA TYR A 178 2.19 -17.30 -13.23
C TYR A 178 0.88 -16.74 -13.77
N LYS A 179 -0.18 -17.55 -13.73
CA LYS A 179 -1.54 -17.11 -14.05
C LYS A 179 -2.45 -17.37 -12.85
N MET A 180 -3.13 -16.32 -12.37
CA MET A 180 -4.14 -16.50 -11.32
C MET A 180 -5.24 -17.42 -11.82
N LYS A 181 -5.56 -18.44 -11.02
CA LYS A 181 -6.63 -19.39 -11.34
C LYS A 181 -7.98 -18.65 -11.37
N PRO A 182 -8.82 -18.87 -12.39
CA PRO A 182 -10.16 -18.30 -12.41
C PRO A 182 -10.98 -18.72 -11.18
N LEU A 183 -11.84 -17.83 -10.70
CA LEU A 183 -12.83 -18.18 -9.67
C LEU A 183 -13.87 -19.13 -10.28
N LYS A 184 -14.03 -20.32 -9.68
CA LYS A 184 -15.05 -21.31 -10.10
C LYS A 184 -16.44 -20.69 -10.02
N GLY A 185 -17.28 -20.91 -11.04
CA GLY A 185 -18.69 -20.52 -11.03
C GLY A 185 -18.97 -19.02 -11.21
N LYS A 186 -17.97 -18.19 -11.54
CA LYS A 186 -18.15 -16.76 -11.84
C LYS A 186 -17.86 -16.45 -13.31
N LYS A 187 -18.38 -15.31 -13.79
CA LYS A 187 -18.01 -14.74 -15.10
C LYS A 187 -16.48 -14.72 -15.21
N LYS A 188 -15.91 -15.04 -16.38
CA LYS A 188 -14.45 -15.10 -16.57
C LYS A 188 -13.82 -13.74 -16.25
N LEU A 189 -13.26 -13.60 -15.05
CA LEU A 189 -12.49 -12.45 -14.62
C LEU A 189 -11.04 -12.60 -15.10
N SER A 190 -10.44 -11.50 -15.54
CA SER A 190 -9.01 -11.46 -15.88
C SER A 190 -8.14 -11.52 -14.62
N SER A 191 -6.87 -11.92 -14.76
CA SER A 191 -5.92 -11.92 -13.64
C SER A 191 -5.74 -10.53 -13.01
N ASN A 192 -5.82 -9.46 -13.80
CA ASN A 192 -5.78 -8.08 -13.29
C ASN A 192 -7.02 -7.74 -12.45
N GLN A 193 -8.22 -8.14 -12.89
CA GLN A 193 -9.43 -7.93 -12.10
C GLN A 193 -9.39 -8.75 -10.80
N LEU A 194 -8.87 -9.98 -10.87
CA LEU A 194 -8.68 -10.83 -9.71
C LEU A 194 -7.69 -10.23 -8.72
N PHE A 195 -6.63 -9.55 -9.20
CA PHE A 195 -5.70 -8.83 -8.32
C PHE A 195 -6.43 -7.81 -7.45
N PHE A 196 -7.18 -6.89 -8.06
CA PHE A 196 -7.89 -5.84 -7.33
C PHE A 196 -9.01 -6.37 -6.43
N ILE A 197 -9.74 -7.40 -6.89
CA ILE A 197 -10.76 -8.06 -6.07
C ILE A 197 -10.13 -8.74 -4.85
N SER A 198 -8.90 -9.26 -4.99
CA SER A 198 -8.16 -9.87 -3.90
C SER A 198 -7.82 -8.85 -2.81
N GLY A 199 -7.15 -7.76 -3.18
CA GLY A 199 -6.79 -6.69 -2.24
C GLY A 199 -8.02 -6.05 -1.59
N ALA A 200 -9.09 -5.82 -2.36
CA ALA A 200 -10.34 -5.25 -1.85
C ALA A 200 -10.99 -6.07 -0.72
N ARG A 201 -10.74 -7.38 -0.63
CA ARG A 201 -11.27 -8.22 0.44
C ARG A 201 -10.65 -7.93 1.80
N PHE A 202 -9.43 -7.42 1.84
CA PHE A 202 -8.78 -6.98 3.08
C PHE A 202 -9.59 -5.89 3.79
N TYR A 203 -10.16 -4.98 3.00
CA TYR A 203 -10.95 -3.85 3.48
C TYR A 203 -12.44 -4.20 3.73
N CYS A 204 -12.83 -5.47 3.61
CA CYS A 204 -14.21 -5.90 3.87
C CYS A 204 -14.44 -5.99 5.38
N TYR A 205 -14.79 -4.86 5.98
CA TYR A 205 -15.11 -4.76 7.41
C TYR A 205 -16.38 -3.93 7.64
N LYS A 206 -17.13 -4.24 8.70
CA LYS A 206 -18.34 -3.49 9.09
C LYS A 206 -18.21 -3.07 10.54
N ARG A 207 -18.36 -1.77 10.79
CA ARG A 207 -18.28 -1.14 12.11
C ARG A 207 -19.66 -0.74 12.62
N SER A 208 -19.83 -0.69 13.94
CA SER A 208 -20.96 -0.01 14.56
C SER A 208 -20.81 1.52 14.42
N LYS A 209 -21.89 2.26 14.65
CA LYS A 209 -21.86 3.72 14.60
C LYS A 209 -20.87 4.28 15.62
N GLU A 210 -20.85 3.71 16.82
CA GLU A 210 -19.98 4.11 17.93
C GLU A 210 -18.51 3.85 17.57
N SER A 211 -18.20 2.69 16.98
CA SER A 211 -16.85 2.38 16.51
C SER A 211 -16.39 3.30 15.37
N LEU A 212 -17.29 3.74 14.49
CA LEU A 212 -16.97 4.71 13.44
C LEU A 212 -16.66 6.10 14.03
N ILE A 213 -17.40 6.53 15.04
CA ILE A 213 -17.14 7.80 15.74
C ILE A 213 -15.78 7.73 16.44
N GLU A 214 -15.52 6.65 17.18
CA GLU A 214 -14.25 6.46 17.87
C GLU A 214 -13.07 6.42 16.89
N GLN A 215 -13.20 5.70 15.78
CA GLN A 215 -12.17 5.65 14.75
C GLN A 215 -11.86 7.06 14.23
N GLN A 216 -12.88 7.84 13.90
CA GLN A 216 -12.68 9.20 13.41
C GLN A 216 -11.96 10.13 14.41
N GLU A 217 -12.10 9.86 15.71
CA GLU A 217 -11.51 10.68 16.77
C GLU A 217 -10.10 10.24 17.18
N LYS A 218 -9.75 8.96 17.00
CA LYS A 218 -8.53 8.36 17.57
C LYS A 218 -7.62 7.66 16.57
N ASP A 219 -8.10 7.32 15.38
CA ASP A 219 -7.35 6.56 14.37
C ASP A 219 -6.88 7.52 13.26
N GLU A 220 -5.61 7.38 12.86
CA GLU A 220 -5.03 8.12 11.74
C GLU A 220 -5.49 7.53 10.39
N HIS A 221 -6.19 6.40 10.40
CA HIS A 221 -6.84 5.85 9.23
C HIS A 221 -8.28 6.36 9.08
N THR A 222 -8.67 6.67 7.84
CA THR A 222 -10.10 6.71 7.50
C THR A 222 -10.71 5.31 7.41
N THR A 223 -12.03 5.23 7.25
CA THR A 223 -12.73 3.94 7.14
C THR A 223 -12.21 3.08 5.98
N GLU A 224 -12.31 1.77 6.13
CA GLU A 224 -11.80 0.78 5.19
C GLU A 224 -12.37 0.98 3.78
N LYS A 225 -13.65 1.36 3.69
CA LYS A 225 -14.31 1.69 2.42
C LYS A 225 -13.67 2.91 1.76
N ASN A 226 -13.45 3.99 2.50
CA ASN A 226 -12.88 5.23 1.95
C ASN A 226 -11.41 5.03 1.58
N ARG A 227 -10.63 4.28 2.37
CA ARG A 227 -9.26 3.86 2.03
C ARG A 227 -9.22 3.17 0.67
N LEU A 228 -9.97 2.07 0.53
CA LEU A 228 -9.98 1.26 -0.69
C LEU A 228 -10.47 2.04 -1.91
N MET A 229 -11.64 2.66 -1.80
CA MET A 229 -12.31 3.26 -2.97
C MET A 229 -11.51 4.44 -3.53
N THR A 230 -10.91 5.25 -2.66
CA THR A 230 -10.12 6.41 -3.07
C THR A 230 -8.83 5.99 -3.74
N SER A 231 -8.07 5.08 -3.12
CA SER A 231 -6.82 4.55 -3.67
C SER A 231 -7.03 3.88 -5.03
N LEU A 232 -8.11 3.09 -5.19
CA LEU A 232 -8.45 2.51 -6.49
C LEU A 232 -8.91 3.55 -7.51
N SER A 233 -9.65 4.58 -7.10
CA SER A 233 -10.10 5.65 -7.99
C SER A 233 -8.93 6.48 -8.54
N ASN A 234 -7.85 6.63 -7.77
CA ASN A 234 -6.62 7.28 -8.21
C ASN A 234 -5.76 6.38 -9.11
N PHE A 235 -6.02 5.07 -9.17
CA PHE A 235 -5.13 4.14 -9.86
C PHE A 235 -5.60 3.77 -11.27
N ASN A 236 -4.95 4.31 -12.30
CA ASN A 236 -5.32 4.07 -13.71
C ASN A 236 -5.38 2.57 -14.12
N PRO A 237 -4.45 1.69 -13.69
CA PRO A 237 -4.57 0.27 -13.99
C PRO A 237 -5.85 -0.39 -13.45
N PHE A 238 -6.39 0.08 -12.33
CA PHE A 238 -7.70 -0.37 -11.84
C PHE A 238 -8.81 0.01 -12.83
N ALA A 239 -8.90 1.29 -13.18
CA ALA A 239 -9.89 1.78 -14.14
C ALA A 239 -9.81 1.03 -15.49
N LYS A 240 -8.59 0.72 -15.96
CA LYS A 240 -8.37 -0.08 -17.17
C LYS A 240 -8.83 -1.53 -17.00
N ALA A 241 -8.53 -2.18 -15.88
CA ALA A 241 -8.91 -3.57 -15.65
C ALA A 241 -10.43 -3.78 -15.60
N PHE A 242 -11.19 -2.77 -15.17
CA PHE A 242 -12.66 -2.80 -15.09
C PHE A 242 -13.36 -1.99 -16.19
N ASN A 243 -12.62 -1.43 -17.15
CA ASN A 243 -13.14 -0.57 -18.21
C ASN A 243 -14.01 0.60 -17.68
N CYS A 244 -13.60 1.23 -16.59
CA CYS A 244 -14.30 2.36 -15.99
C CYS A 244 -14.20 3.59 -16.92
N LYS A 245 -15.33 4.19 -17.28
CA LYS A 245 -15.37 5.42 -18.09
C LYS A 245 -14.80 6.61 -17.31
N ILE A 246 -14.05 7.48 -17.99
CA ILE A 246 -13.52 8.72 -17.41
C ILE A 246 -14.68 9.58 -16.89
N GLY A 247 -14.52 10.15 -15.68
CA GLY A 247 -15.53 10.95 -14.99
C GLY A 247 -16.48 10.14 -14.10
N THR A 248 -16.41 8.81 -14.11
CA THR A 248 -17.14 7.98 -13.12
C THR A 248 -16.47 8.06 -11.74
N PRO A 249 -17.18 7.74 -10.64
CA PRO A 249 -16.60 7.78 -9.30
C PRO A 249 -15.29 6.98 -9.15
N MET A 250 -15.17 5.86 -9.88
CA MET A 250 -13.98 5.00 -9.87
C MET A 250 -12.96 5.31 -10.98
N ASN A 251 -13.20 6.34 -11.78
CA ASN A 251 -12.24 6.86 -12.74
C ASN A 251 -12.41 8.38 -12.91
N PRO A 252 -12.18 9.16 -11.84
CA PRO A 252 -12.30 10.62 -11.88
C PRO A 252 -11.30 11.21 -12.88
N LYS A 253 -11.65 12.36 -13.47
CA LYS A 253 -10.77 13.09 -14.40
C LYS A 253 -9.47 13.54 -13.73
N ASN A 254 -9.60 14.08 -12.52
CA ASN A 254 -8.49 14.51 -11.70
C ASN A 254 -8.19 13.40 -10.69
N LYS A 255 -6.96 12.92 -10.67
CA LYS A 255 -6.48 11.88 -9.75
C LYS A 255 -5.33 12.46 -8.94
N CYS A 256 -5.38 12.25 -7.63
CA CYS A 256 -4.30 12.64 -6.73
C CYS A 256 -3.32 11.48 -6.65
N GLU A 257 -2.10 11.68 -7.13
CA GLU A 257 -1.07 10.65 -7.09
C GLU A 257 0.28 11.28 -6.74
N VAL A 258 0.76 11.04 -5.52
CA VAL A 258 2.15 11.40 -5.15
C VAL A 258 3.13 10.57 -5.97
N TRP A 259 2.86 9.27 -6.07
CA TRP A 259 3.78 8.31 -6.65
C TRP A 259 3.55 8.01 -8.15
N ARG A 260 2.95 8.93 -8.92
CA ARG A 260 2.66 8.77 -10.36
C ARG A 260 3.91 8.68 -11.25
N HIS A 261 3.83 7.92 -12.36
CA HIS A 261 4.71 8.08 -13.51
C HIS A 261 3.91 8.84 -14.58
N LYS A 262 4.53 9.78 -15.30
CA LYS A 262 3.86 10.51 -16.39
C LYS A 262 3.24 9.55 -17.40
#